data_AF-A0A954FIW3-F1
#
_entry.id   AF-A0A954FIW3-F1
#
_cell.length_a   1.000
_cell.length_b   1.000
_cell.length_c   1.000
_cell.angle_alpha   90.00
_cell.angle_beta   90.00
_cell.angle_gamma   90.00
#
_symmetry.space_group_name_H-M   'P 1'
#
loop_
_entity.id
_entity.type
_entity.pdbx_description
1 polymer ?
#
loop_
_entity_poly.entity_id
_entity_poly.type
_entity_poly.pdbx_seq_one_letter_code
_entity_poly.pdbx_strand_id
1 'polypeptide(L)'
;MFRRSIILMPTCLCLIAVGLVDGCPVIAGDETTELRIGAFGPRVESLQRTLNARMQPSPELGVDGDFGRGTEAAVKRFQESIGQTPTGVADASLWKALGPVVEESVVPAPEIVNAEVLPRQPLDALDGPPFVSCDSWIIVDASDGRTIAGHETMTPRPFASTTKMMTAWLVVRLAAEHPDVLDDMITMSARADETRGSTSGLRAGESVSVREGLFGLLLPSGNDMSIALAEHFGARLAPSGDSTTAVADPLLLFVAAMNAEAVRLGMADTHFSNPHGLNEESHLSTASDLALLARATLASELFRRYCSARQRGATVHGPDGRTRNVLWKNTNKLLATEGYDGIKTGTTEQAGACLVSTAERDGDRLIVVVLGSAASASCYTDARNLYRWGWQQLAATAVD
;
A
#
# COMPACT_ATOMS: atom_id res chain seq x y z
N MET A 1 -43.47 46.09 35.51
CA MET A 1 -43.38 45.53 34.14
C MET A 1 -41.94 45.06 33.97
N PHE A 2 -41.57 43.80 33.82
CA PHE A 2 -42.21 42.57 33.34
C PHE A 2 -41.77 41.39 34.23
N ARG A 3 -42.68 40.44 34.45
CA ARG A 3 -42.44 39.16 35.15
C ARG A 3 -41.65 38.21 34.24
N ARG A 4 -40.61 37.56 34.78
CA ARG A 4 -39.98 36.37 34.19
C ARG A 4 -40.80 35.14 34.60
N SER A 5 -41.44 34.50 33.63
CA SER A 5 -42.07 33.18 33.79
C SER A 5 -41.08 32.11 33.38
N ILE A 6 -40.74 31.24 34.34
CA ILE A 6 -40.03 29.98 34.11
C ILE A 6 -41.07 29.00 33.55
N ILE A 7 -40.87 28.55 32.31
CA ILE A 7 -41.64 27.45 31.71
C ILE A 7 -40.71 26.24 31.65
N LEU A 8 -40.99 25.27 32.51
CA LEU A 8 -40.57 23.88 32.32
C LEU A 8 -41.27 23.35 31.07
N MET A 9 -40.53 22.76 30.13
CA MET A 9 -41.08 21.88 29.12
C MET A 9 -40.40 20.50 29.17
N PRO A 10 -41.15 19.43 28.85
CA PRO A 10 -40.84 18.07 29.27
C PRO A 10 -39.88 17.37 28.29
N THR A 11 -39.09 16.45 28.82
CA THR A 11 -38.30 15.49 28.04
C THR A 11 -39.22 14.59 27.22
N CYS A 12 -39.21 14.76 25.90
CA CYS A 12 -39.86 13.85 24.97
C CYS A 12 -38.93 12.65 24.73
N LEU A 13 -39.24 11.53 25.36
CA LEU A 13 -38.63 10.23 25.10
C LEU A 13 -39.12 9.74 23.73
N CYS A 14 -38.30 9.86 22.70
CA CYS A 14 -38.61 9.35 21.36
C CYS A 14 -38.35 7.84 21.35
N LEU A 15 -39.38 7.03 21.66
CA LEU A 15 -39.39 5.61 21.31
C LEU A 15 -39.52 5.49 19.79
N ILE A 16 -38.44 5.11 19.12
CA ILE A 16 -38.51 4.63 17.75
C ILE A 16 -39.05 3.20 17.81
N ALA A 17 -40.33 3.05 17.48
CA ALA A 17 -40.94 1.78 17.17
C ALA A 17 -40.31 1.23 15.87
N VAL A 18 -39.52 0.17 15.98
CA VAL A 18 -39.11 -0.63 14.82
C VAL A 18 -40.31 -1.47 14.42
N GLY A 19 -41.02 -1.01 13.39
CA GLY A 19 -42.04 -1.80 12.70
C GLY A 19 -41.38 -3.01 12.05
N LEU A 20 -41.83 -4.21 12.46
CA LEU A 20 -41.65 -5.44 11.72
C LEU A 20 -42.23 -5.26 10.32
N VAL A 21 -41.37 -5.23 9.31
CA VAL A 21 -41.79 -5.40 7.92
C VAL A 21 -41.50 -6.86 7.56
N ASP A 22 -42.58 -7.61 7.38
CA ASP A 22 -42.58 -8.99 6.95
C ASP A 22 -41.87 -9.17 5.60
N GLY A 23 -41.06 -10.23 5.53
CA GLY A 23 -40.99 -11.11 4.37
C GLY A 23 -40.25 -10.60 3.14
N CYS A 24 -38.91 -10.59 3.20
CA CYS A 24 -38.10 -10.89 2.01
C CYS A 24 -37.60 -12.33 2.17
N PRO A 25 -37.74 -13.23 1.18
CA PRO A 25 -37.40 -14.62 1.36
C PRO A 25 -35.89 -14.72 1.54
N VAL A 26 -35.46 -15.02 2.76
CA VAL A 26 -34.21 -15.74 2.96
C VAL A 26 -34.35 -16.98 2.10
N ILE A 27 -33.55 -17.08 1.03
CA ILE A 27 -33.34 -18.38 0.39
C ILE A 27 -32.70 -19.22 1.48
N ALA A 28 -33.54 -19.99 2.18
CA ALA A 28 -33.16 -21.13 2.98
C ALA A 28 -32.58 -22.16 2.00
N GLY A 29 -31.34 -21.91 1.58
CA GLY A 29 -30.53 -22.88 0.86
C GLY A 29 -30.05 -23.89 1.89
N ASP A 30 -30.86 -24.93 2.07
CA ASP A 30 -30.51 -26.25 2.60
C ASP A 30 -29.14 -26.34 3.32
N GLU A 31 -29.17 -26.29 4.66
CA GLU A 31 -28.00 -26.53 5.53
C GLU A 31 -27.39 -27.95 5.34
N THR A 32 -27.96 -28.80 4.48
CA THR A 32 -27.54 -30.20 4.29
C THR A 32 -26.76 -30.50 3.00
N THR A 33 -26.56 -29.53 2.09
CA THR A 33 -25.82 -29.83 0.85
C THR A 33 -24.30 -29.84 1.09
N GLU A 34 -23.70 -31.02 0.96
CA GLU A 34 -22.25 -31.25 1.01
C GLU A 34 -21.54 -30.66 -0.22
N LEU A 35 -20.38 -30.03 -0.06
CA LEU A 35 -19.56 -29.58 -1.20
C LEU A 35 -18.50 -30.62 -1.55
N ARG A 36 -18.30 -30.85 -2.84
CA ARG A 36 -17.36 -31.83 -3.40
C ARG A 36 -16.91 -31.37 -4.79
N ILE A 37 -15.98 -32.10 -5.40
CA ILE A 37 -15.51 -31.78 -6.76
C ILE A 37 -16.68 -31.51 -7.70
N GLY A 38 -16.59 -30.39 -8.42
CA GLY A 38 -17.61 -29.91 -9.37
C GLY A 38 -18.70 -29.03 -8.75
N ALA A 39 -18.72 -28.86 -7.43
CA ALA A 39 -19.53 -27.81 -6.81
C ALA A 39 -18.95 -26.42 -7.14
N PHE A 40 -19.82 -25.42 -7.27
CA PHE A 40 -19.40 -24.04 -7.52
C PHE A 40 -20.28 -23.02 -6.80
N GLY A 41 -19.77 -21.79 -6.65
CA GLY A 41 -20.49 -20.64 -6.10
C GLY A 41 -20.06 -20.19 -4.70
N PRO A 42 -20.81 -19.27 -4.07
CA PRO A 42 -20.37 -18.54 -2.87
C PRO A 42 -20.03 -19.41 -1.65
N ARG A 43 -20.64 -20.60 -1.54
CA ARG A 43 -20.31 -21.56 -0.46
C ARG A 43 -18.92 -22.18 -0.66
N VAL A 44 -18.50 -22.40 -1.91
CA VAL A 44 -17.15 -22.87 -2.23
C VAL A 44 -16.14 -21.77 -1.96
N GLU A 45 -16.42 -20.52 -2.34
CA GLU A 45 -15.55 -19.37 -2.00
C GLU A 45 -15.35 -19.24 -0.49
N SER A 46 -16.44 -19.40 0.26
CA SER A 46 -16.43 -19.35 1.72
C SER A 46 -15.63 -20.50 2.34
N LEU A 47 -15.72 -21.70 1.77
CA LEU A 47 -14.87 -22.83 2.15
C LEU A 47 -13.39 -22.55 1.86
N GLN A 48 -13.07 -22.07 0.65
CA GLN A 48 -11.70 -21.75 0.23
C GLN A 48 -11.08 -20.66 1.12
N ARG A 49 -11.81 -19.57 1.41
CA ARG A 49 -11.42 -18.53 2.37
C ARG A 49 -11.14 -19.10 3.75
N THR A 50 -12.04 -19.93 4.26
CA THR A 50 -11.93 -20.51 5.59
C THR A 50 -10.74 -21.47 5.69
N LEU A 51 -10.53 -22.34 4.70
CA LEU A 51 -9.38 -23.24 4.65
C LEU A 51 -8.06 -22.46 4.58
N ASN A 52 -7.99 -21.43 3.73
CA ASN A 52 -6.81 -20.56 3.63
C ASN A 52 -6.46 -19.89 4.98
N ALA A 53 -7.48 -19.47 5.73
CA ALA A 53 -7.30 -18.76 7.00
C ALA A 53 -7.00 -19.67 8.19
N ARG A 54 -7.51 -20.91 8.20
CA ARG A 54 -7.48 -21.81 9.37
C ARG A 54 -6.36 -22.84 9.32
N MET A 55 -5.88 -23.20 8.14
CA MET A 55 -4.84 -24.22 7.99
C MET A 55 -3.43 -23.62 8.12
N GLN A 56 -2.52 -24.36 8.77
CA GLN A 56 -1.11 -24.02 8.83
C GLN A 56 -0.24 -25.23 8.41
N PRO A 57 0.61 -25.09 7.38
CA PRO A 57 0.69 -23.95 6.45
C PRO A 57 -0.59 -23.81 5.61
N SER A 58 -0.90 -22.58 5.19
CA SER A 58 -2.07 -22.29 4.34
C SER A 58 -2.00 -23.08 3.03
N PRO A 59 -3.13 -23.58 2.48
CA PRO A 59 -3.15 -24.25 1.18
C PRO A 59 -3.05 -23.28 -0.01
N GLU A 60 -3.11 -21.96 0.21
CA GLU A 60 -2.99 -20.92 -0.84
C GLU A 60 -3.98 -21.11 -2.01
N LEU A 61 -5.21 -21.53 -1.69
CA LEU A 61 -6.26 -21.72 -2.69
C LEU A 61 -6.64 -20.38 -3.34
N GLY A 62 -6.84 -20.40 -4.66
CA GLY A 62 -7.63 -19.36 -5.32
C GLY A 62 -9.07 -19.39 -4.77
N VAL A 63 -9.60 -18.24 -4.37
CA VAL A 63 -11.01 -18.10 -3.96
C VAL A 63 -11.80 -17.77 -5.22
N ASP A 64 -11.97 -18.77 -6.08
CA ASP A 64 -12.62 -18.68 -7.38
C ASP A 64 -14.06 -19.22 -7.36
N GLY A 65 -14.47 -19.81 -6.24
CA GLY A 65 -15.77 -20.42 -6.10
C GLY A 65 -15.91 -21.73 -6.88
N ASP A 66 -14.83 -22.32 -7.39
CA ASP A 66 -14.83 -23.63 -8.03
C ASP A 66 -14.21 -24.69 -7.10
N PHE A 67 -14.98 -25.74 -6.82
CA PHE A 67 -14.49 -26.88 -6.05
C PHE A 67 -13.72 -27.80 -7.00
N GLY A 68 -12.52 -27.35 -7.35
CA GLY A 68 -11.57 -28.11 -8.16
C GLY A 68 -10.70 -29.07 -7.34
N ARG A 69 -9.71 -29.67 -8.00
CA ARG A 69 -8.76 -30.60 -7.37
C ARG A 69 -7.94 -29.97 -6.23
N GLY A 70 -7.62 -28.68 -6.35
CA GLY A 70 -6.91 -27.93 -5.30
C GLY A 70 -7.74 -27.83 -4.01
N THR A 71 -9.00 -27.41 -4.14
CA THR A 71 -9.97 -27.34 -3.03
C THR A 71 -10.18 -28.70 -2.39
N GLU A 72 -10.34 -29.76 -3.20
CA GLU A 72 -10.47 -31.14 -2.69
C GLU A 72 -9.24 -31.59 -1.89
N ALA A 73 -8.04 -31.35 -2.41
CA ALA A 73 -6.79 -31.71 -1.73
C ALA A 73 -6.64 -30.96 -0.39
N ALA A 74 -7.03 -29.69 -0.34
CA ALA A 74 -7.04 -28.91 0.90
C ALA A 74 -8.05 -29.43 1.92
N VAL A 75 -9.25 -29.83 1.47
CA VAL A 75 -10.26 -30.46 2.34
C VAL A 75 -9.73 -31.78 2.91
N LYS A 76 -9.16 -32.66 2.08
CA LYS A 76 -8.56 -33.93 2.54
C LYS A 76 -7.48 -33.70 3.59
N ARG A 77 -6.57 -32.75 3.33
CA ARG A 77 -5.50 -32.39 4.26
C ARG A 77 -6.05 -31.82 5.59
N PHE A 78 -7.12 -31.02 5.54
CA PHE A 78 -7.76 -30.53 6.76
C PHE A 78 -8.41 -31.68 7.55
N GLN A 79 -9.13 -32.58 6.88
CA GLN A 79 -9.73 -33.77 7.51
C GLN A 79 -8.68 -34.64 8.20
N GLU A 80 -7.55 -34.91 7.54
CA GLU A 80 -6.41 -35.62 8.14
C GLU A 80 -5.88 -34.91 9.39
N SER A 81 -5.75 -33.58 9.35
CA SER A 81 -5.22 -32.79 10.47
C SER A 81 -6.09 -32.84 11.73
N ILE A 82 -7.39 -33.10 11.58
CA ILE A 82 -8.36 -33.23 12.68
C ILE A 82 -8.72 -34.69 12.98
N GLY A 83 -7.98 -35.66 12.41
CA GLY A 83 -8.19 -37.09 12.66
C GLY A 83 -9.45 -37.69 12.01
N GLN A 84 -10.01 -37.03 10.99
CA GLN A 84 -11.14 -37.53 10.20
C GLN A 84 -10.65 -38.31 8.96
N THR A 85 -11.51 -39.15 8.40
CA THR A 85 -11.24 -39.82 7.12
C THR A 85 -11.19 -38.76 5.99
N PRO A 86 -10.13 -38.72 5.15
CA PRO A 86 -9.97 -37.73 4.08
C PRO A 86 -10.88 -38.01 2.88
N THR A 87 -12.18 -37.78 3.04
CA THR A 87 -13.17 -37.98 1.97
C THR A 87 -13.05 -36.95 0.85
N GLY A 88 -12.47 -35.77 1.13
CA GLY A 88 -12.44 -34.64 0.20
C GLY A 88 -13.78 -33.92 0.03
N VAL A 89 -14.75 -34.26 0.88
CA VAL A 89 -16.10 -33.69 0.88
C VAL A 89 -16.22 -32.75 2.07
N ALA A 90 -16.71 -31.53 1.83
CA ALA A 90 -17.05 -30.59 2.88
C ALA A 90 -18.48 -30.84 3.37
N ASP A 91 -18.59 -31.84 4.24
CA ASP A 91 -19.79 -32.22 4.96
C ASP A 91 -19.99 -31.41 6.25
N ALA A 92 -21.11 -31.65 6.95
CA ALA A 92 -21.43 -30.94 8.20
C ALA A 92 -20.37 -31.13 9.30
N SER A 93 -19.66 -32.26 9.31
CA SER A 93 -18.59 -32.52 10.28
C SER A 93 -17.37 -31.64 10.00
N LEU A 94 -16.99 -31.49 8.73
CA LEU A 94 -15.94 -30.57 8.30
C LEU A 94 -16.29 -29.13 8.67
N TRP A 95 -17.51 -28.67 8.33
CA TRP A 95 -17.96 -27.30 8.62
C TRP A 95 -17.95 -27.01 10.12
N LYS A 96 -18.38 -27.97 10.95
CA LYS A 96 -18.30 -27.84 12.40
C LYS A 96 -16.87 -27.73 12.90
N ALA A 97 -15.93 -28.48 12.32
CA ALA A 97 -14.52 -28.45 12.69
C ALA A 97 -13.80 -27.18 12.21
N LEU A 98 -14.18 -26.63 11.05
CA LEU A 98 -13.67 -25.35 10.54
C LEU A 98 -14.12 -24.15 11.41
N GLY A 99 -15.25 -24.30 12.12
CA GLY A 99 -15.84 -23.26 12.95
C GLY A 99 -16.55 -22.19 12.11
N PRO A 100 -16.74 -20.97 12.65
CA PRO A 100 -17.36 -19.88 11.92
C PRO A 100 -16.65 -19.64 10.59
N VAL A 101 -17.44 -19.66 9.52
CA VAL A 101 -16.99 -19.39 8.15
C VAL A 101 -16.34 -18.01 8.12
N VAL A 102 -15.18 -17.93 7.48
CA VAL A 102 -14.55 -16.63 7.20
C VAL A 102 -15.32 -16.01 6.05
N GLU A 103 -16.28 -15.17 6.39
CA GLU A 103 -16.98 -14.33 5.43
C GLU A 103 -15.99 -13.46 4.67
N GLU A 104 -16.35 -13.09 3.44
CA GLU A 104 -15.62 -12.07 2.74
C GLU A 104 -15.70 -10.83 3.62
N SER A 105 -14.54 -10.32 4.04
CA SER A 105 -14.51 -9.06 4.78
C SER A 105 -15.09 -8.02 3.84
N VAL A 106 -16.36 -7.66 4.03
CA VAL A 106 -17.01 -6.59 3.26
C VAL A 106 -16.21 -5.34 3.55
N VAL A 107 -15.36 -4.97 2.60
CA VAL A 107 -14.61 -3.72 2.70
C VAL A 107 -15.66 -2.61 2.68
N PRO A 108 -15.71 -1.76 3.72
CA PRO A 108 -16.69 -0.68 3.79
C PRO A 108 -16.63 0.18 2.53
N ALA A 109 -17.75 0.85 2.22
CA ALA A 109 -17.81 1.75 1.09
C ALA A 109 -16.67 2.80 1.16
N PRO A 110 -16.04 3.18 0.04
CA PRO A 110 -14.92 4.12 0.03
C PRO A 110 -15.20 5.41 0.80
N GLU A 111 -16.43 5.92 0.78
CA GLU A 111 -16.85 7.14 1.46
C GLU A 111 -16.73 7.00 2.98
N ILE A 112 -17.01 5.81 3.53
CA ILE A 112 -16.89 5.52 4.96
C ILE A 112 -15.40 5.47 5.35
N VAL A 113 -14.60 4.72 4.60
CA VAL A 113 -13.15 4.57 4.84
C VAL A 113 -12.44 5.92 4.74
N ASN A 114 -12.77 6.69 3.71
CA ASN A 114 -12.07 7.93 3.37
C ASN A 114 -12.51 9.12 4.25
N ALA A 115 -13.66 9.02 4.95
CA ALA A 115 -14.09 10.00 5.94
C ALA A 115 -13.51 9.75 7.35
N GLU A 116 -12.92 8.58 7.60
CA GLU A 116 -12.36 8.25 8.90
C GLU A 116 -11.11 9.09 9.21
N VAL A 117 -11.14 9.78 10.35
CA VAL A 117 -9.99 10.52 10.89
C VAL A 117 -9.24 9.63 11.88
N LEU A 118 -8.09 9.13 11.47
CA LEU A 118 -7.27 8.26 12.32
C LEU A 118 -6.44 9.08 13.32
N PRO A 119 -6.51 8.78 14.63
CA PRO A 119 -5.78 9.53 15.65
C PRO A 119 -4.27 9.41 15.48
N ARG A 120 -3.54 10.47 15.84
CA ARG A 120 -2.08 10.49 15.87
C ARG A 120 -1.57 10.53 17.31
N GLN A 121 -0.44 9.89 17.55
CA GLN A 121 0.36 10.06 18.76
C GLN A 121 1.06 11.42 18.72
N PRO A 122 1.34 12.04 19.87
CA PRO A 122 2.10 13.30 19.93
C PRO A 122 3.46 13.21 19.25
N LEU A 123 4.06 14.36 18.93
CA LEU A 123 5.43 14.45 18.41
C LEU A 123 6.42 13.62 19.25
N ASP A 124 7.36 12.97 18.57
CA ASP A 124 8.43 12.24 19.24
C ASP A 124 9.21 13.14 20.21
N ALA A 125 9.48 12.64 21.41
CA ALA A 125 10.38 13.30 22.35
C ALA A 125 11.80 13.38 21.77
N LEU A 126 12.56 14.41 22.17
CA LEU A 126 13.92 14.65 21.68
C LEU A 126 15.01 13.99 22.54
N ASP A 127 14.66 13.05 23.42
CA ASP A 127 15.59 12.31 24.26
C ASP A 127 15.92 10.91 23.68
N GLY A 128 17.04 10.33 24.14
CA GLY A 128 17.47 8.98 23.76
C GLY A 128 18.83 8.90 23.05
N PRO A 129 19.40 7.69 22.91
CA PRO A 129 20.72 7.49 22.32
C PRO A 129 20.69 7.60 20.78
N PRO A 130 21.73 8.17 20.13
CA PRO A 130 21.76 8.41 18.69
C PRO A 130 22.27 7.18 17.90
N PHE A 131 21.85 5.97 18.28
CA PHE A 131 22.30 4.75 17.59
C PHE A 131 21.36 4.39 16.43
N VAL A 132 21.94 3.97 15.31
CA VAL A 132 21.23 3.42 14.15
C VAL A 132 21.83 2.09 13.72
N SER A 133 20.99 1.21 13.18
CA SER A 133 21.37 -0.12 12.69
C SER A 133 21.56 -0.21 11.18
N CYS A 134 21.20 0.84 10.44
CA CYS A 134 21.25 0.88 8.99
C CYS A 134 22.66 1.08 8.44
N ASP A 135 22.93 0.51 7.28
CA ASP A 135 24.23 0.61 6.63
C ASP A 135 24.52 2.00 6.04
N SER A 136 23.49 2.69 5.53
CA SER A 136 23.60 4.06 5.00
C SER A 136 22.41 4.91 5.43
N TRP A 137 22.68 6.19 5.68
CA TRP A 137 21.63 7.16 5.98
C TRP A 137 22.06 8.60 5.65
N ILE A 138 21.08 9.48 5.47
CA ILE A 138 21.29 10.93 5.30
C ILE A 138 20.14 11.70 5.94
N ILE A 139 20.45 12.87 6.51
CA ILE A 139 19.51 13.88 6.99
C ILE A 139 19.70 15.13 6.15
N VAL A 140 18.62 15.61 5.54
CA VAL A 140 18.61 16.77 4.64
C VAL A 140 17.56 17.77 5.09
N ASP A 141 17.90 19.04 5.08
CA ASP A 141 16.94 20.14 5.18
C ASP A 141 16.11 20.20 3.89
N ALA A 142 14.79 20.10 4.01
CA ALA A 142 13.91 20.04 2.85
C ALA A 142 13.79 21.38 2.11
N SER A 143 14.09 22.50 2.77
CA SER A 143 13.89 23.85 2.22
C SER A 143 14.96 24.24 1.20
N ASP A 144 16.22 23.95 1.51
CA ASP A 144 17.38 24.32 0.69
C ASP A 144 18.15 23.09 0.16
N GLY A 145 17.83 21.89 0.63
CA GLY A 145 18.48 20.65 0.23
C GLY A 145 19.85 20.43 0.88
N ARG A 146 20.23 21.23 1.89
CA ARG A 146 21.50 21.10 2.60
C ARG A 146 21.54 19.80 3.41
N THR A 147 22.61 19.04 3.24
CA THR A 147 22.90 17.89 4.10
C THR A 147 23.28 18.36 5.50
N ILE A 148 22.56 17.86 6.51
CA ILE A 148 22.86 18.12 7.92
C ILE A 148 23.87 17.09 8.44
N ALA A 149 23.64 15.82 8.14
CA ALA A 149 24.57 14.73 8.43
C ALA A 149 24.26 13.50 7.58
N GLY A 150 25.20 12.56 7.54
CA GLY A 150 25.02 11.29 6.85
C GLY A 150 26.13 10.30 7.14
N HIS A 151 25.89 9.05 6.77
CA HIS A 151 26.84 7.95 6.79
C HIS A 151 26.72 7.17 5.49
N GLU A 152 27.86 6.93 4.81
CA GLU A 152 27.93 6.15 3.57
C GLU A 152 26.89 6.64 2.53
N THR A 153 26.74 7.96 2.41
CA THR A 153 25.57 8.57 1.72
C THR A 153 25.56 8.34 0.21
N MET A 154 26.75 8.17 -0.38
CA MET A 154 26.98 7.93 -1.81
C MET A 154 27.22 6.46 -2.14
N THR A 155 27.13 5.56 -1.16
CA THR A 155 27.41 4.13 -1.38
C THR A 155 26.22 3.48 -2.09
N PRO A 156 26.41 2.90 -3.30
CA PRO A 156 25.32 2.27 -4.04
C PRO A 156 24.77 1.06 -3.30
N ARG A 157 23.45 1.02 -3.12
CA ARG A 157 22.75 -0.05 -2.40
C ARG A 157 21.44 -0.42 -3.08
N PRO A 158 20.98 -1.67 -2.91
CA PRO A 158 19.61 -2.02 -3.21
C PRO A 158 18.67 -1.19 -2.32
N PHE A 159 17.62 -0.65 -2.92
CA PHE A 159 16.73 0.34 -2.27
C PHE A 159 15.26 -0.11 -2.25
N ALA A 160 15.01 -1.35 -2.69
CA ALA A 160 13.71 -2.03 -2.61
C ALA A 160 12.55 -1.15 -3.12
N SER A 161 11.37 -1.25 -2.51
CA SER A 161 10.18 -0.50 -2.93
C SER A 161 10.25 1.03 -2.77
N THR A 162 11.35 1.60 -2.27
CA THR A 162 11.53 3.06 -2.36
C THR A 162 11.64 3.51 -3.83
N THR A 163 11.96 2.59 -4.76
CA THR A 163 11.77 2.70 -6.21
C THR A 163 10.42 3.28 -6.63
N LYS A 164 9.35 2.92 -5.93
CA LYS A 164 7.99 3.36 -6.27
C LYS A 164 7.77 4.86 -6.09
N MET A 165 8.68 5.56 -5.39
CA MET A 165 8.69 7.02 -5.40
C MET A 165 8.90 7.57 -6.81
N MET A 166 9.84 7.01 -7.58
CA MET A 166 10.08 7.42 -8.97
C MET A 166 8.89 7.05 -9.86
N THR A 167 8.35 5.84 -9.72
CA THR A 167 7.16 5.39 -10.48
C THR A 167 5.97 6.32 -10.25
N ALA A 168 5.64 6.65 -9.01
CA ALA A 168 4.59 7.60 -8.68
C ALA A 168 4.91 9.01 -9.18
N TRP A 169 6.17 9.43 -9.05
CA TRP A 169 6.62 10.77 -9.41
C TRP A 169 6.42 11.07 -10.90
N LEU A 170 6.77 10.15 -11.79
CA LEU A 170 6.56 10.32 -13.23
C LEU A 170 5.08 10.56 -13.57
N VAL A 171 4.18 9.78 -12.97
CA VAL A 171 2.73 9.90 -13.20
C VAL A 171 2.19 11.19 -12.58
N VAL A 172 2.65 11.56 -11.39
CA VAL A 172 2.25 12.82 -10.73
C VAL A 172 2.72 14.04 -11.53
N ARG A 173 3.92 14.00 -12.11
CA ARG A 173 4.42 15.07 -12.99
C ARG A 173 3.56 15.20 -14.24
N LEU A 174 3.24 14.09 -14.88
CA LEU A 174 2.34 14.10 -16.04
C LEU A 174 0.96 14.67 -15.66
N ALA A 175 0.42 14.28 -14.51
CA ALA A 175 -0.86 14.79 -14.01
C ALA A 175 -0.83 16.27 -13.62
N ALA A 176 0.33 16.84 -13.28
CA ALA A 176 0.45 18.28 -13.02
C ALA A 176 0.30 19.10 -14.31
N GLU A 177 0.69 18.54 -15.45
CA GLU A 177 0.56 19.16 -16.78
C GLU A 177 -0.78 18.79 -17.44
N HIS A 178 -1.28 17.58 -17.19
CA HIS A 178 -2.50 17.01 -17.75
C HIS A 178 -3.37 16.37 -16.64
N PRO A 179 -4.16 17.18 -15.89
CA PRO A 179 -4.88 16.69 -14.71
C PRO A 179 -5.94 15.61 -14.98
N ASP A 180 -6.46 15.56 -16.20
CA ASP A 180 -7.42 14.57 -16.70
C ASP A 180 -6.84 13.14 -16.70
N VAL A 181 -5.51 13.01 -16.75
CA VAL A 181 -4.81 11.72 -16.60
C VAL A 181 -5.19 11.00 -15.31
N LEU A 182 -5.55 11.72 -14.24
CA LEU A 182 -5.97 11.09 -12.98
C LEU A 182 -7.30 10.33 -13.09
N ASP A 183 -8.11 10.65 -14.10
CA ASP A 183 -9.42 10.03 -14.32
C ASP A 183 -9.37 8.88 -15.34
N ASP A 184 -8.23 8.67 -16.01
CA ASP A 184 -7.98 7.50 -16.87
C ASP A 184 -8.14 6.20 -16.07
N MET A 185 -8.71 5.18 -16.70
CA MET A 185 -8.82 3.84 -16.10
C MET A 185 -7.58 3.01 -16.43
N ILE A 186 -6.95 2.46 -15.40
CA ILE A 186 -5.88 1.48 -15.50
C ILE A 186 -6.51 0.10 -15.36
N THR A 187 -6.35 -0.76 -16.37
CA THR A 187 -6.75 -2.16 -16.33
C THR A 187 -5.53 -3.03 -16.05
N MET A 188 -5.66 -3.95 -15.09
CA MET A 188 -4.58 -4.87 -14.75
C MET A 188 -4.36 -5.90 -15.86
N SER A 189 -3.12 -6.01 -16.34
CA SER A 189 -2.70 -7.10 -17.21
C SER A 189 -2.45 -8.38 -16.40
N ALA A 190 -2.35 -9.53 -17.08
CA ALA A 190 -1.88 -10.77 -16.45
C ALA A 190 -0.47 -10.60 -15.86
N ARG A 191 0.43 -9.89 -16.57
CA ARG A 191 1.78 -9.57 -16.11
C ARG A 191 1.75 -8.81 -14.78
N ALA A 192 0.85 -7.82 -14.66
CA ALA A 192 0.69 -7.06 -13.42
C ALA A 192 0.21 -7.95 -12.27
N ASP A 193 -0.85 -8.74 -12.47
CA ASP A 193 -1.40 -9.64 -11.43
C ASP A 193 -0.41 -10.73 -11.00
N GLU A 194 0.35 -11.30 -11.93
CA GLU A 194 1.34 -12.35 -11.67
C GLU A 194 2.63 -11.81 -11.02
N THR A 195 2.79 -10.48 -10.91
CA THR A 195 3.98 -9.89 -10.29
C THR A 195 4.00 -10.14 -8.79
N ARG A 196 4.94 -10.98 -8.36
CA ARG A 196 5.14 -11.36 -6.95
C ARG A 196 5.41 -10.17 -6.01
N GLY A 197 5.16 -10.38 -4.72
CA GLY A 197 5.50 -9.44 -3.65
C GLY A 197 4.28 -8.71 -3.09
N SER A 198 4.48 -7.51 -2.57
CA SER A 198 3.37 -6.67 -2.11
C SER A 198 2.42 -6.32 -3.26
N THR A 199 1.13 -6.30 -3.01
CA THR A 199 0.09 -6.15 -4.04
C THR A 199 -0.96 -5.11 -3.62
N SER A 200 -1.50 -4.40 -4.61
CA SER A 200 -2.73 -3.61 -4.46
C SER A 200 -3.98 -4.49 -4.35
N GLY A 201 -3.87 -5.78 -4.67
CA GLY A 201 -4.92 -6.77 -4.55
C GLY A 201 -5.92 -6.74 -5.71
N LEU A 202 -5.59 -6.07 -6.82
CA LEU A 202 -6.38 -6.14 -8.05
C LEU A 202 -5.94 -7.36 -8.89
N ARG A 203 -6.87 -7.90 -9.67
CA ARG A 203 -6.70 -9.07 -10.54
C ARG A 203 -6.73 -8.69 -12.00
N ALA A 204 -6.18 -9.56 -12.85
CA ALA A 204 -6.19 -9.36 -14.29
C ALA A 204 -7.60 -9.05 -14.83
N GLY A 205 -7.72 -8.00 -15.64
CA GLY A 205 -8.99 -7.50 -16.18
C GLY A 205 -9.76 -6.56 -15.25
N GLU A 206 -9.43 -6.50 -13.96
CA GLU A 206 -9.98 -5.46 -13.07
C GLU A 206 -9.33 -4.10 -13.34
N SER A 207 -10.05 -3.03 -13.01
CA SER A 207 -9.60 -1.67 -13.26
C SER A 207 -9.96 -0.69 -12.15
N VAL A 208 -9.13 0.35 -12.03
CA VAL A 208 -9.32 1.51 -11.16
C VAL A 208 -8.85 2.78 -11.88
N SER A 209 -9.29 3.95 -11.45
CA SER A 209 -8.74 5.20 -12.00
C SER A 209 -7.27 5.38 -11.59
N VAL A 210 -6.48 6.11 -12.38
CA VAL A 210 -5.08 6.46 -12.05
C VAL A 210 -4.99 7.12 -10.67
N ARG A 211 -5.97 7.95 -10.32
CA ARG A 211 -6.09 8.56 -8.99
C ARG A 211 -6.06 7.51 -7.88
N GLU A 212 -6.83 6.43 -8.00
CA GLU A 212 -6.85 5.36 -7.02
C GLU A 212 -5.62 4.44 -7.14
N GLY A 213 -5.15 4.20 -8.37
CA GLY A 213 -3.95 3.42 -8.63
C GLY A 213 -2.71 3.98 -7.92
N LEU A 214 -2.54 5.31 -7.85
CA LEU A 214 -1.45 5.92 -7.09
C LEU A 214 -1.51 5.61 -5.58
N PHE A 215 -2.70 5.47 -5.00
CA PHE A 215 -2.85 4.98 -3.63
C PHE A 215 -2.53 3.48 -3.54
N GLY A 216 -3.03 2.66 -4.47
CA GLY A 216 -2.70 1.22 -4.55
C GLY A 216 -1.21 0.94 -4.76
N LEU A 217 -0.48 1.88 -5.38
CA LEU A 217 0.96 1.84 -5.52
C LEU A 217 1.68 2.16 -4.20
N LEU A 218 1.34 3.30 -3.58
CA LEU A 218 2.16 3.87 -2.50
C LEU A 218 1.83 3.31 -1.11
N LEU A 219 0.55 3.02 -0.83
CA LEU A 219 0.10 2.64 0.51
C LEU A 219 0.50 1.18 0.83
N PRO A 220 -0.03 0.17 0.12
CA PRO A 220 0.30 -1.22 0.38
C PRO A 220 1.62 -1.61 -0.30
N SER A 221 2.26 -0.69 -1.05
CA SER A 221 3.47 -0.94 -1.83
C SER A 221 3.26 -1.90 -3.01
N GLY A 222 2.12 -1.81 -3.72
CA GLY A 222 1.70 -2.74 -4.76
C GLY A 222 2.65 -2.83 -5.96
N ASN A 223 3.25 -4.00 -6.19
CA ASN A 223 4.12 -4.31 -7.33
C ASN A 223 3.31 -4.49 -8.62
N ASP A 224 2.16 -5.13 -8.51
CA ASP A 224 1.14 -5.22 -9.53
C ASP A 224 0.77 -3.84 -10.09
N MET A 225 0.47 -2.88 -9.22
CA MET A 225 0.12 -1.52 -9.61
C MET A 225 1.31 -0.75 -10.21
N SER A 226 2.55 -1.02 -9.76
CA SER A 226 3.76 -0.51 -10.41
C SER A 226 3.85 -0.95 -11.87
N ILE A 227 3.59 -2.23 -12.16
CA ILE A 227 3.61 -2.77 -13.52
C ILE A 227 2.47 -2.17 -14.34
N ALA A 228 1.25 -2.16 -13.80
CA ALA A 228 0.07 -1.65 -14.51
C ALA A 228 0.22 -0.15 -14.88
N LEU A 229 0.73 0.68 -13.97
CA LEU A 229 1.04 2.09 -14.26
C LEU A 229 2.11 2.21 -15.34
N ALA A 230 3.17 1.41 -15.25
CA ALA A 230 4.26 1.46 -16.20
C ALA A 230 3.82 1.02 -17.61
N GLU A 231 3.00 -0.03 -17.70
CA GLU A 231 2.39 -0.46 -18.97
C GLU A 231 1.45 0.60 -19.55
N HIS A 232 0.66 1.26 -18.69
CA HIS A 232 -0.30 2.28 -19.10
C HIS A 232 0.37 3.58 -19.59
N PHE A 233 1.46 3.99 -18.95
CA PHE A 233 2.11 5.28 -19.22
C PHE A 233 3.40 5.21 -20.02
N GLY A 234 3.99 4.03 -20.19
CA GLY A 234 5.31 3.87 -20.81
C GLY A 234 5.45 4.57 -22.16
N ALA A 235 4.47 4.41 -23.05
CA ALA A 235 4.46 5.08 -24.35
C ALA A 235 4.33 6.61 -24.25
N ARG A 236 3.56 7.12 -23.27
CA ARG A 236 3.34 8.57 -23.08
C ARG A 236 4.55 9.27 -22.46
N LEU A 237 5.33 8.54 -21.66
CA LEU A 237 6.50 9.04 -20.95
C LEU A 237 7.83 8.72 -21.64
N ALA A 238 7.79 7.97 -22.75
CA ALA A 238 8.96 7.59 -23.50
C ALA A 238 9.81 8.83 -23.85
N PRO A 239 11.12 8.84 -23.55
CA PRO A 239 12.00 9.93 -23.95
C PRO A 239 11.91 10.15 -25.47
N SER A 240 11.82 11.42 -25.89
CA SER A 240 11.77 11.75 -27.31
C SER A 240 13.12 11.45 -27.98
N GLY A 241 13.26 10.28 -28.62
CA GLY A 241 14.49 9.87 -29.29
C GLY A 241 14.39 8.50 -29.95
N ASP A 242 14.71 8.47 -31.24
CA ASP A 242 14.75 7.36 -32.19
C ASP A 242 13.40 6.70 -32.58
N SER A 243 13.10 6.75 -33.89
CA SER A 243 11.84 6.29 -34.50
C SER A 243 11.68 4.75 -34.56
N THR A 244 12.61 4.03 -33.94
CA THR A 244 12.57 2.57 -33.74
C THR A 244 11.67 2.16 -32.56
N THR A 245 11.18 3.12 -31.77
CA THR A 245 10.36 2.95 -30.56
C THR A 245 8.92 2.49 -30.79
N ALA A 246 8.44 2.39 -32.04
CA ALA A 246 7.07 1.99 -32.35
C ALA A 246 6.71 0.51 -31.98
N VAL A 247 7.69 -0.29 -31.52
CA VAL A 247 7.51 -1.71 -31.15
C VAL A 247 8.07 -2.04 -29.74
N ALA A 248 8.46 -1.04 -28.95
CA ALA A 248 9.06 -1.29 -27.63
C ALA A 248 8.00 -1.64 -26.57
N ASP A 249 8.28 -2.65 -25.72
CA ASP A 249 7.47 -2.99 -24.54
C ASP A 249 7.22 -1.71 -23.71
N PRO A 250 5.97 -1.30 -23.46
CA PRO A 250 5.66 -0.12 -22.65
C PRO A 250 6.35 -0.13 -21.28
N LEU A 251 6.54 -1.30 -20.65
CA LEU A 251 7.27 -1.39 -19.40
C LEU A 251 8.72 -0.88 -19.56
N LEU A 252 9.40 -1.27 -20.64
CA LEU A 252 10.78 -0.84 -20.89
C LEU A 252 10.86 0.66 -21.20
N LEU A 253 9.87 1.21 -21.91
CA LEU A 253 9.77 2.65 -22.14
C LEU A 253 9.59 3.42 -20.83
N PHE A 254 8.79 2.89 -19.90
CA PHE A 254 8.63 3.48 -18.59
C PHE A 254 9.93 3.43 -17.77
N VAL A 255 10.65 2.30 -17.77
CA VAL A 255 11.96 2.18 -17.10
C VAL A 255 12.98 3.16 -17.70
N ALA A 256 12.98 3.35 -19.02
CA ALA A 256 13.80 4.37 -19.67
C ALA A 256 13.44 5.79 -19.19
N ALA A 257 12.14 6.10 -19.03
CA ALA A 257 11.69 7.36 -18.47
C ALA A 257 12.12 7.56 -17.00
N MET A 258 12.11 6.49 -16.18
CA MET A 258 12.62 6.53 -14.81
C MET A 258 14.10 6.91 -14.75
N ASN A 259 14.92 6.33 -15.62
CA ASN A 259 16.35 6.65 -15.70
C ASN A 259 16.60 8.05 -16.28
N ALA A 260 15.83 8.47 -17.28
CA ALA A 260 15.90 9.85 -17.79
C ALA A 260 15.56 10.87 -16.69
N GLU A 261 14.58 10.55 -15.85
CA GLU A 261 14.22 11.40 -14.71
C GLU A 261 15.28 11.40 -13.61
N ALA A 262 15.93 10.26 -13.35
CA ALA A 262 17.07 10.18 -12.45
C ALA A 262 18.17 11.17 -12.87
N VAL A 263 18.53 11.17 -14.17
CA VAL A 263 19.48 12.12 -14.75
C VAL A 263 19.01 13.57 -14.58
N ARG A 264 17.73 13.85 -14.87
CA ARG A 264 17.17 15.21 -14.73
C ARG A 264 17.23 15.74 -13.30
N LEU A 265 17.07 14.85 -12.32
CA LEU A 265 17.14 15.19 -10.89
C LEU A 265 18.58 15.22 -10.35
N GLY A 266 19.57 14.81 -11.14
CA GLY A 266 20.97 14.73 -10.72
C GLY A 266 21.28 13.50 -9.87
N MET A 267 20.46 12.45 -9.95
CA MET A 267 20.66 11.17 -9.25
C MET A 267 21.71 10.32 -9.99
N ALA A 268 22.98 10.71 -9.89
CA ALA A 268 24.07 10.20 -10.71
C ALA A 268 24.45 8.73 -10.43
N ASP A 269 24.12 8.24 -9.24
CA ASP A 269 24.47 6.91 -8.75
C ASP A 269 23.23 6.00 -8.63
N THR A 270 22.17 6.34 -9.37
CA THR A 270 20.91 5.59 -9.40
C THR A 270 20.64 4.99 -10.77
N HIS A 271 20.25 3.72 -10.77
CA HIS A 271 19.76 3.02 -11.95
C HIS A 271 18.50 2.20 -11.63
N PHE A 272 17.46 2.41 -12.45
CA PHE A 272 16.20 1.69 -12.39
C PHE A 272 16.20 0.55 -13.42
N SER A 273 15.95 -0.68 -12.97
CA SER A 273 15.77 -1.85 -13.85
C SER A 273 14.30 -2.27 -13.97
N ASN A 274 13.47 -1.87 -13.00
CA ASN A 274 12.04 -2.15 -12.94
C ASN A 274 11.29 -1.08 -12.11
N PRO A 275 9.95 -0.97 -12.23
CA PRO A 275 9.18 0.09 -11.56
C PRO A 275 8.73 -0.27 -10.14
N HIS A 276 9.06 -1.46 -9.63
CA HIS A 276 8.58 -1.94 -8.33
C HIS A 276 9.68 -2.10 -7.27
N GLY A 277 10.95 -2.26 -7.65
CA GLY A 277 12.05 -2.44 -6.70
C GLY A 277 12.31 -3.89 -6.29
N LEU A 278 12.04 -4.87 -7.16
CA LEU A 278 12.53 -6.23 -6.92
C LEU A 278 13.98 -6.28 -7.38
N ASN A 279 14.75 -7.14 -6.73
CA ASN A 279 16.19 -7.19 -6.88
C ASN A 279 16.62 -7.50 -8.31
N GLU A 280 17.49 -6.66 -8.84
CA GLU A 280 18.31 -6.89 -10.03
C GLU A 280 19.68 -6.27 -9.78
N GLU A 281 20.73 -6.82 -10.39
CA GLU A 281 22.13 -6.47 -10.09
C GLU A 281 22.42 -4.97 -10.29
N SER A 282 21.88 -4.39 -11.37
CA SER A 282 22.02 -2.96 -11.67
C SER A 282 20.97 -2.08 -10.98
N HIS A 283 20.07 -2.62 -10.17
CA HIS A 283 18.99 -1.85 -9.54
C HIS A 283 19.43 -1.24 -8.21
N LEU A 284 20.27 -0.22 -8.30
CA LEU A 284 20.93 0.42 -7.16
C LEU A 284 20.62 1.92 -7.11
N SER A 285 20.71 2.49 -5.91
CA SER A 285 20.63 3.93 -5.65
C SER A 285 21.48 4.27 -4.42
N THR A 286 21.52 5.54 -4.03
CA THR A 286 22.26 6.02 -2.85
C THR A 286 21.33 6.77 -1.91
N ALA A 287 21.74 6.96 -0.65
CA ALA A 287 20.94 7.75 0.29
C ALA A 287 20.81 9.21 -0.19
N SER A 288 21.89 9.77 -0.76
CA SER A 288 21.90 11.12 -1.34
C SER A 288 20.93 11.25 -2.52
N ASP A 289 20.94 10.31 -3.46
CA ASP A 289 20.07 10.36 -4.63
C ASP A 289 18.59 10.24 -4.25
N LEU A 290 18.27 9.35 -3.31
CA LEU A 290 16.91 9.23 -2.81
C LEU A 290 16.45 10.48 -2.05
N ALA A 291 17.36 11.23 -1.42
CA ALA A 291 17.05 12.52 -0.83
C ALA A 291 16.75 13.60 -1.89
N LEU A 292 17.43 13.56 -3.05
CA LEU A 292 17.10 14.42 -4.19
C LEU A 292 15.68 14.11 -4.72
N LEU A 293 15.38 12.82 -4.91
CA LEU A 293 14.05 12.38 -5.32
C LEU A 293 12.99 12.80 -4.30
N ALA A 294 13.23 12.56 -3.01
CA ALA A 294 12.32 12.96 -1.94
C ALA A 294 12.03 14.45 -1.94
N ARG A 295 13.05 15.30 -2.10
CA ARG A 295 12.86 16.76 -2.15
C ARG A 295 12.05 17.17 -3.37
N ALA A 296 12.33 16.58 -4.53
CA ALA A 296 11.57 16.84 -5.75
C ALA A 296 10.10 16.43 -5.61
N THR A 297 9.81 15.27 -5.01
CA THR A 297 8.43 14.82 -4.83
C THR A 297 7.68 15.64 -3.78
N LEU A 298 8.32 16.05 -2.69
CA LEU A 298 7.68 16.86 -1.63
C LEU A 298 7.29 18.27 -2.09
N ALA A 299 7.95 18.81 -3.12
CA ALA A 299 7.54 20.07 -3.73
C ALA A 299 6.15 19.99 -4.41
N SER A 300 5.65 18.78 -4.72
CA SER A 300 4.32 18.58 -5.30
C SER A 300 3.27 18.31 -4.21
N GLU A 301 2.27 19.20 -4.12
CA GLU A 301 1.12 18.98 -3.23
C GLU A 301 0.37 17.69 -3.57
N LEU A 302 0.28 17.37 -4.86
CA LEU A 302 -0.36 16.17 -5.35
C LEU A 302 0.37 14.92 -4.87
N PHE A 303 1.71 14.88 -4.93
CA PHE A 303 2.47 13.75 -4.42
C PHE A 303 2.34 13.62 -2.89
N ARG A 304 2.44 14.74 -2.16
CA ARG A 304 2.26 14.78 -0.69
C ARG A 304 0.93 14.17 -0.26
N ARG A 305 -0.15 14.41 -1.02
CA ARG A 305 -1.47 13.79 -0.78
C ARG A 305 -1.42 12.27 -0.78
N TYR A 306 -0.68 11.67 -1.72
CA TYR A 306 -0.60 10.22 -1.82
C TYR A 306 0.29 9.60 -0.75
N CYS A 307 1.47 10.15 -0.49
CA CYS A 307 2.41 9.54 0.45
C CYS A 307 2.00 9.71 1.92
N SER A 308 1.24 10.77 2.26
CA SER A 308 0.78 11.06 3.63
C SER A 308 -0.49 10.32 4.03
N ALA A 309 -1.25 9.77 3.07
CA ALA A 309 -2.48 9.06 3.34
C ALA A 309 -2.20 7.76 4.12
N ARG A 310 -2.87 7.59 5.25
CA ARG A 310 -2.74 6.39 6.10
C ARG A 310 -3.59 5.23 5.62
N GLN A 311 -4.72 5.53 4.96
CA GLN A 311 -5.57 4.54 4.33
C GLN A 311 -6.31 5.15 3.14
N ARG A 312 -6.78 4.29 2.25
CA ARG A 312 -7.63 4.64 1.12
C ARG A 312 -8.58 3.49 0.82
N GLY A 313 -9.88 3.79 0.80
CA GLY A 313 -10.89 2.91 0.20
C GLY A 313 -11.09 3.28 -1.27
N ALA A 314 -11.24 2.28 -2.13
CA ALA A 314 -11.52 2.47 -3.56
C ALA A 314 -12.48 1.40 -4.09
N THR A 315 -13.22 1.75 -5.14
CA THR A 315 -14.04 0.80 -5.91
C THR A 315 -13.23 0.28 -7.09
N VAL A 316 -13.16 -1.04 -7.20
CA VAL A 316 -12.55 -1.77 -8.31
C VAL A 316 -13.65 -2.24 -9.25
N HIS A 317 -13.42 -2.09 -10.56
CA HIS A 317 -14.35 -2.47 -11.62
C HIS A 317 -13.85 -3.72 -12.34
N GLY A 318 -14.64 -4.80 -12.32
CA GLY A 318 -14.37 -6.04 -13.01
C GLY A 318 -14.83 -6.03 -14.48
N PRO A 319 -14.34 -6.97 -15.31
CA PRO A 319 -14.61 -7.01 -16.75
C PRO A 319 -16.07 -7.32 -17.11
N ASP A 320 -16.83 -7.91 -16.18
CA ASP A 320 -18.26 -8.24 -16.33
C ASP A 320 -19.19 -7.18 -15.73
N GLY A 321 -18.65 -6.01 -15.39
CA GLY A 321 -19.39 -4.91 -14.78
C GLY A 321 -19.63 -5.08 -13.28
N ARG A 322 -19.16 -6.18 -12.66
CA ARG A 322 -19.16 -6.28 -11.19
C ARG A 322 -18.21 -5.25 -10.60
N THR A 323 -18.52 -4.80 -9.39
CA THR A 323 -17.65 -3.93 -8.60
C THR A 323 -17.41 -4.52 -7.23
N ARG A 324 -16.22 -4.30 -6.69
CA ARG A 324 -15.89 -4.61 -5.30
C ARG A 324 -15.06 -3.50 -4.69
N ASN A 325 -15.06 -3.42 -3.36
CA ASN A 325 -14.26 -2.43 -2.66
C ASN A 325 -12.90 -3.02 -2.24
N VAL A 326 -11.88 -2.17 -2.23
CA VAL A 326 -10.56 -2.46 -1.66
C VAL A 326 -10.19 -1.41 -0.62
N LEU A 327 -9.45 -1.85 0.40
CA LEU A 327 -8.90 -0.99 1.44
C LEU A 327 -7.38 -1.13 1.42
N TRP A 328 -6.70 -0.04 1.07
CA TRP A 328 -5.27 0.07 1.18
C TRP A 328 -4.88 0.76 2.47
N LYS A 329 -3.88 0.20 3.16
CA LYS A 329 -3.28 0.79 4.36
C LYS A 329 -1.83 1.10 4.09
N ASN A 330 -1.39 2.25 4.58
CA ASN A 330 -0.01 2.66 4.40
C ASN A 330 0.92 1.80 5.26
N THR A 331 1.96 1.29 4.62
CA THR A 331 3.02 0.51 5.29
C THR A 331 3.90 1.38 6.21
N ASN A 332 3.98 2.69 5.98
CA ASN A 332 4.76 3.61 6.81
C ASN A 332 4.10 3.87 8.17
N LYS A 333 4.66 3.23 9.20
CA LYS A 333 4.18 3.32 10.58
C LYS A 333 4.41 4.69 11.23
N LEU A 334 5.29 5.53 10.68
CA LEU A 334 5.56 6.86 11.24
C LEU A 334 4.35 7.80 11.12
N LEU A 335 3.49 7.61 10.12
CA LEU A 335 2.30 8.46 9.87
C LEU A 335 1.27 8.45 11.02
N ALA A 336 1.39 7.50 11.96
CA ALA A 336 0.59 7.45 13.18
C ALA A 336 1.10 8.39 14.28
N THR A 337 2.20 9.11 14.05
CA THR A 337 2.81 10.08 14.96
C THR A 337 2.78 11.46 14.32
N GLU A 338 2.49 12.50 15.10
CA GLU A 338 2.53 13.88 14.64
C GLU A 338 3.91 14.26 14.07
N GLY A 339 3.93 15.26 13.20
CA GLY A 339 5.13 15.69 12.47
C GLY A 339 5.45 14.87 11.23
N TYR A 340 5.17 13.56 11.21
CA TYR A 340 5.46 12.69 10.07
C TYR A 340 4.35 12.72 9.00
N ASP A 341 4.74 12.88 7.73
CA ASP A 341 3.81 12.94 6.60
C ASP A 341 4.32 12.23 5.32
N GLY A 342 5.34 11.39 5.41
CA GLY A 342 5.80 10.57 4.29
C GLY A 342 7.05 9.74 4.58
N ILE A 343 7.69 9.11 3.59
CA ILE A 343 7.27 9.02 2.19
C ILE A 343 7.04 7.56 1.80
N LYS A 344 8.07 6.72 1.85
CA LYS A 344 7.98 5.34 1.35
C LYS A 344 8.94 4.39 2.04
N THR A 345 8.41 3.22 2.38
CA THR A 345 9.13 2.04 2.91
C THR A 345 9.63 1.14 1.77
N GLY A 346 10.65 0.33 2.04
CA GLY A 346 11.04 -0.77 1.16
C GLY A 346 11.68 -1.90 1.95
N THR A 347 11.46 -3.14 1.56
CA THR A 347 12.19 -4.29 2.13
C THR A 347 12.35 -5.37 1.07
N THR A 348 13.57 -5.85 0.89
CA THR A 348 13.87 -7.13 0.23
C THR A 348 14.95 -7.83 1.04
N GLU A 349 15.16 -9.12 0.78
CA GLU A 349 16.25 -9.87 1.44
C GLU A 349 17.63 -9.21 1.21
N GLN A 350 17.86 -8.69 0.00
CA GLN A 350 19.13 -8.07 -0.37
C GLN A 350 19.27 -6.62 0.10
N ALA A 351 18.17 -5.86 0.14
CA ALA A 351 18.19 -4.45 0.54
C ALA A 351 18.16 -4.25 2.07
N GLY A 352 17.80 -5.27 2.84
CA GLY A 352 17.33 -5.07 4.20
C GLY A 352 16.09 -4.19 4.24
N ALA A 353 15.85 -3.52 5.38
CA ALA A 353 14.74 -2.57 5.49
C ALA A 353 15.20 -1.13 5.18
N CYS A 354 14.54 -0.52 4.20
CA CYS A 354 14.76 0.85 3.74
C CYS A 354 13.56 1.74 4.10
N LEU A 355 13.83 3.02 4.34
CA LEU A 355 12.81 4.03 4.56
C LEU A 355 13.28 5.39 4.06
N VAL A 356 12.49 6.02 3.19
CA VAL A 356 12.57 7.45 2.89
C VAL A 356 11.41 8.12 3.63
N SER A 357 11.72 9.07 4.50
CA SER A 357 10.73 9.73 5.34
C SER A 357 10.89 11.24 5.34
N THR A 358 9.80 11.94 5.69
CA THR A 358 9.82 13.38 5.98
C THR A 358 9.04 13.66 7.27
N ALA A 359 9.52 14.65 8.01
CA ALA A 359 8.84 15.16 9.17
C ALA A 359 9.03 16.68 9.29
N GLU A 360 8.03 17.33 9.88
CA GLU A 360 8.04 18.75 10.21
C GLU A 360 7.96 18.94 11.74
N ARG A 361 8.73 19.90 12.25
CA ARG A 361 8.74 20.29 13.66
C ARG A 361 9.07 21.77 13.76
N ASP A 362 8.24 22.52 14.49
CA ASP A 362 8.46 23.94 14.78
C ASP A 362 8.70 24.83 13.53
N GLY A 363 8.14 24.44 12.38
CA GLY A 363 8.28 25.12 11.09
C GLY A 363 9.43 24.61 10.22
N ASP A 364 10.36 23.84 10.78
CA ASP A 364 11.46 23.21 10.05
C ASP A 364 11.05 21.84 9.51
N ARG A 365 11.54 21.49 8.32
CA ARG A 365 11.23 20.22 7.66
C ARG A 365 12.50 19.46 7.28
N LEU A 366 12.56 18.20 7.70
CA LEU A 366 13.67 17.30 7.40
C LEU A 366 13.22 16.12 6.54
N ILE A 367 14.14 15.69 5.68
CA ILE A 367 14.10 14.43 4.94
C ILE A 367 15.14 13.51 5.56
N VAL A 368 14.73 12.28 5.87
CA VAL A 368 15.62 11.23 6.36
C VAL A 368 15.51 10.01 5.45
N VAL A 369 16.65 9.56 4.93
CA VAL A 369 16.76 8.29 4.20
C VAL A 369 17.56 7.31 5.03
N VAL A 370 17.06 6.08 5.11
CA VAL A 370 17.66 4.94 5.81
C VAL A 370 17.69 3.77 4.84
N LEU A 371 18.86 3.16 4.63
CA LEU A 371 19.05 2.00 3.74
C LEU A 371 19.76 0.87 4.50
N GLY A 372 19.24 -0.35 4.40
CA GLY A 372 19.89 -1.53 4.98
C GLY A 372 19.73 -1.67 6.49
N SER A 373 18.60 -1.28 7.09
CA SER A 373 18.36 -1.60 8.50
C SER A 373 18.22 -3.12 8.72
N ALA A 374 18.72 -3.60 9.87
CA ALA A 374 18.80 -5.02 10.22
C ALA A 374 17.45 -5.75 10.29
N ALA A 375 16.33 -5.03 10.47
CA ALA A 375 14.98 -5.57 10.47
C ALA A 375 13.96 -4.48 10.08
N SER A 376 12.77 -4.88 9.61
CA SER A 376 11.71 -3.94 9.22
C SER A 376 11.22 -3.04 10.36
N ALA A 377 11.32 -3.47 11.62
CA ALA A 377 11.02 -2.60 12.75
C ALA A 377 12.14 -1.56 12.99
N SER A 378 13.38 -1.93 12.71
CA SER A 378 14.56 -1.11 12.98
C SER A 378 14.63 0.12 12.08
N CYS A 379 14.15 0.08 10.82
CA CYS A 379 14.17 1.28 9.97
C CYS A 379 13.34 2.45 10.53
N TYR A 380 12.27 2.16 11.28
CA TYR A 380 11.49 3.19 11.98
C TYR A 380 12.23 3.73 13.20
N THR A 381 12.89 2.87 13.96
CA THR A 381 13.73 3.28 15.10
C THR A 381 14.91 4.13 14.62
N ASP A 382 15.60 3.68 13.57
CA ASP A 382 16.73 4.39 12.95
C ASP A 382 16.29 5.78 12.49
N ALA A 383 15.20 5.86 11.72
CA ALA A 383 14.67 7.15 11.27
C ALA A 383 14.30 8.07 12.44
N ARG A 384 13.58 7.58 13.46
CA ARG A 384 13.23 8.40 14.64
C ARG A 384 14.47 8.92 15.37
N ASN A 385 15.49 8.11 15.56
CA ASN A 385 16.74 8.53 16.20
C ASN A 385 17.46 9.60 15.37
N LEU A 386 17.49 9.46 14.05
CA LEU A 386 18.07 10.46 13.15
C LEU A 386 17.29 11.79 13.17
N TYR A 387 15.95 11.74 13.17
CA TYR A 387 15.13 12.95 13.32
C TYR A 387 15.40 13.65 14.64
N ARG A 388 15.39 12.92 15.77
CA ARG A 388 15.68 13.50 17.09
C ARG A 388 17.02 14.21 17.09
N TRP A 389 18.06 13.56 16.57
CA TRP A 389 19.38 14.16 16.46
C TRP A 389 19.37 15.39 15.54
N GLY A 390 18.73 15.31 14.37
CA GLY A 390 18.62 16.42 13.42
C GLY A 390 17.94 17.66 14.03
N TRP A 391 16.85 17.47 14.77
CA TRP A 391 16.17 18.55 15.48
C TRP A 391 17.04 19.20 16.55
N GLN A 392 17.82 18.41 17.29
CA GLN A 392 18.76 18.95 18.28
C GLN A 392 19.87 19.79 17.61
N GLN A 393 20.35 19.39 16.43
CA GLN A 393 21.36 20.17 15.69
C GLN A 393 20.81 21.52 15.21
N LEU A 394 19.58 21.54 14.68
CA LEU A 394 18.94 22.79 14.26
C LEU A 394 18.70 23.73 15.43
N ALA A 395 18.20 23.21 16.55
CA ALA A 395 17.99 24.00 17.77
C ALA A 395 19.29 24.60 18.32
N ALA A 396 20.41 23.86 18.28
CA ALA A 396 21.70 24.38 18.70
C ALA A 396 22.20 25.53 17.81
N THR A 397 21.96 25.45 16.50
CA THR A 397 22.38 26.47 15.54
C THR A 397 21.54 27.75 15.63
N ALA A 398 20.29 27.66 16.11
CA ALA A 398 19.39 28.81 16.25
C ALA A 398 19.67 29.68 17.50
N VAL A 399 20.53 29.20 18.42
CA VAL A 399 20.88 29.91 19.67
C VAL A 399 22.18 30.72 19.54
N ASP A 400 22.97 30.47 18.50
CA ASP A 400 24.17 31.24 18.10
C ASP A 400 23.81 32.34 17.10
#